data_AF-A0A812TXA4-F1
#
_entry.id   AF-A0A812TXA4-F1
#
_cell.length_a   1.000
_cell.length_b   1.000
_cell.length_c   1.000
_cell.angle_alpha   90.00
_cell.angle_beta   90.00
_cell.angle_gamma   90.00
#
_symmetry.space_group_name_H-M   'P 1'
#
loop_
_entity.id
_entity.type
_entity.pdbx_description
1 polymer ?
#
loop_
_entity_poly.entity_id
_entity_poly.type
_entity_poly.pdbx_seq_one_letter_code
_entity_poly.pdbx_strand_id
1 'polypeptide(L)'
;PLPPWASAGDRWAPEALEVSQLLNVLVFCDKQPSGEHRIGWALAEGLGRTAGSWSCGEGTLDLGRSKGGDIDPHLFRDADGRTYLLWKTDDNRVGAKVTRIWMQQCSVNASGIVLLGQPAVVLDSTGLWWVDSWVSGGSLVEGPEMILRGGWYFLFFAAGRFCQESYAEGVARSKDIWGPYEKLPIPLLSTGIVGYDGRDRVKMVGPGHASFPLTSDGATLIVWHASAGHNCHRRAYIARLEWEEVDGGWPRVDFPDPVHVQDRLWLQLTPSPFQVNGAVSLGILGLLLATVGLRATVGVLKNLVMRSVGGCRHWTRSQCSRRAGARQVLAMPVNYAYFAVIEQAITDAAATAGLQMYPSPQKKYLARYKEDATAVKTEFPPNTRGVRMLVVGSGMGTYELRALPMFLRIPLPPFAVHEVVSVEDQAHFSNAGSQLIHHAIGDKHFDILRHLPLVPAKRTPLTETLESLQETYELPDFDLVVLSGGNRETQTTQLEALIKTGAIHNGTVVSAHGPGSHHAATGRYLSDLGNRSFSTQVHELEDGSAAILSTYRVRRRDEL
;
A
#
# COMPACT_ATOMS: atom_id res chain seq x y z
N PRO A 1 30.10 2.52 23.45
CA PRO A 1 31.54 2.27 23.17
C PRO A 1 31.68 1.71 21.75
N LEU A 2 32.85 1.85 21.14
CA LEU A 2 33.15 1.18 19.87
C LEU A 2 33.78 -0.19 20.19
N PRO A 3 33.27 -1.31 19.64
CA PRO A 3 33.91 -2.60 19.82
C PRO A 3 35.33 -2.63 19.22
N PRO A 4 36.26 -3.44 19.76
CA PRO A 4 37.64 -3.53 19.22
C PRO A 4 37.73 -4.00 17.76
N TRP A 5 36.73 -4.76 17.28
CA TRP A 5 36.65 -5.29 15.92
C TRP A 5 35.94 -4.36 14.93
N ALA A 6 35.31 -3.29 15.43
CA ALA A 6 34.55 -2.35 14.62
C ALA A 6 35.49 -1.37 13.89
N SER A 7 35.11 -0.99 12.67
CA SER A 7 35.84 -0.01 11.88
C SER A 7 35.58 1.42 12.37
N ALA A 8 36.32 2.38 11.80
CA ALA A 8 36.13 3.78 12.13
C ALA A 8 34.78 4.36 11.66
N GLY A 9 34.09 3.75 10.68
CA GLY A 9 32.93 4.41 10.07
C GLY A 9 32.03 3.62 9.12
N ASP A 10 32.21 2.31 8.95
CA ASP A 10 31.45 1.51 7.99
C ASP A 10 30.44 0.56 8.67
N ARG A 11 29.69 1.12 9.62
CA ARG A 11 28.67 0.44 10.46
C ARG A 11 27.29 0.59 9.86
N TRP A 12 26.61 -0.51 9.58
CA TRP A 12 25.32 -0.49 8.90
C TRP A 12 24.21 -1.15 9.73
N ALA A 13 22.98 -0.71 9.43
CA ALA A 13 21.72 -1.32 9.87
C ALA A 13 21.67 -1.76 11.35
N PRO A 14 21.86 -0.83 12.32
CA PRO A 14 21.73 -1.19 13.72
C PRO A 14 20.26 -1.42 14.11
N GLU A 15 19.98 -2.53 14.77
CA GLU A 15 18.65 -2.84 15.32
C GLU A 15 18.74 -3.16 16.81
N ALA A 16 17.81 -2.62 17.60
CA ALA A 16 17.73 -2.82 19.04
C ALA A 16 16.47 -3.59 19.45
N LEU A 17 16.65 -4.66 20.21
CA LEU A 17 15.58 -5.47 20.79
C LEU A 17 15.64 -5.39 22.32
N GLU A 18 14.48 -5.16 22.94
CA GLU A 18 14.30 -5.34 24.39
C GLU A 18 14.05 -6.83 24.66
N VAL A 19 15.03 -7.50 25.29
CA VAL A 19 14.96 -8.95 25.58
C VAL A 19 14.18 -9.18 26.88
N SER A 20 14.37 -8.29 27.85
CA SER A 20 13.64 -8.26 29.12
C SER A 20 13.65 -6.84 29.68
N GLN A 21 12.90 -6.60 30.77
CA GLN A 21 12.91 -5.34 31.51
C GLN A 21 14.31 -4.92 32.01
N LEU A 22 15.29 -5.83 31.99
CA LEU A 22 16.64 -5.61 32.47
C LEU A 22 17.71 -5.74 31.39
N LEU A 23 17.37 -6.16 30.17
CA LEU A 23 18.36 -6.46 29.14
C LEU A 23 17.90 -6.02 27.75
N ASN A 24 18.69 -5.15 27.14
CA ASN A 24 18.56 -4.73 25.75
C ASN A 24 19.74 -5.27 24.96
N VAL A 25 19.50 -5.62 23.69
CA VAL A 25 20.54 -6.00 22.74
C VAL A 25 20.45 -5.13 21.51
N LEU A 26 21.60 -4.71 21.00
CA LEU A 26 21.78 -4.05 19.72
C LEU A 26 22.59 -4.97 18.83
N VAL A 27 22.09 -5.26 17.63
CA VAL A 27 22.84 -5.96 16.57
C VAL A 27 23.14 -4.98 15.45
N PHE A 28 24.29 -5.12 14.81
CA PHE A 28 24.72 -4.30 13.68
C PHE A 28 25.82 -5.03 12.93
N CYS A 29 26.10 -4.64 11.68
CA CYS A 29 27.27 -5.12 10.95
C CYS A 29 28.30 -4.02 10.75
N ASP A 30 29.57 -4.42 10.66
CA ASP A 30 30.69 -3.50 10.42
C ASP A 30 31.74 -4.16 9.52
N LYS A 31 32.41 -3.35 8.72
CA LYS A 31 33.46 -3.79 7.81
C LYS A 31 34.71 -4.25 8.56
N GLN A 32 35.19 -5.41 8.18
CA GLN A 32 36.42 -6.01 8.71
C GLN A 32 37.62 -5.61 7.85
N PRO A 33 38.87 -5.74 8.37
CA PRO A 33 40.08 -5.49 7.58
C PRO A 33 40.18 -6.31 6.29
N SER A 34 39.58 -7.50 6.25
CA SER A 34 39.46 -8.36 5.06
C SER A 34 38.49 -7.82 4.00
N GLY A 35 37.65 -6.84 4.35
CA GLY A 35 36.86 -6.02 3.45
C GLY A 35 35.37 -6.34 3.41
N GLU A 36 34.95 -7.49 3.92
CA GLU A 36 33.56 -7.88 4.19
C GLU A 36 32.96 -7.20 5.42
N HIS A 37 31.63 -7.12 5.48
CA HIS A 37 30.91 -6.79 6.70
C HIS A 37 30.63 -8.05 7.53
N ARG A 38 30.65 -7.91 8.86
CA ARG A 38 30.31 -8.99 9.80
C ARG A 38 29.42 -8.44 10.91
N ILE A 39 28.52 -9.28 11.39
CA ILE A 39 27.56 -8.92 12.44
C ILE A 39 28.20 -9.07 13.81
N GLY A 40 27.98 -8.11 14.68
CA GLY A 40 28.24 -8.23 16.11
C GLY A 40 27.12 -7.62 16.92
N TRP A 41 27.36 -7.45 18.22
CA TRP A 41 26.33 -7.02 19.16
C TRP A 41 26.86 -6.11 20.27
N ALA A 42 25.95 -5.39 20.90
CA ALA A 42 26.14 -4.71 22.17
C ALA A 42 24.96 -4.97 23.10
N LEU A 43 25.20 -4.99 24.41
CA LEU A 43 24.18 -5.14 25.45
C LEU A 43 24.08 -3.88 26.27
N ALA A 44 22.90 -3.60 26.81
CA ALA A 44 22.72 -2.62 27.87
C ALA A 44 21.75 -3.15 28.93
N GLU A 45 22.16 -3.02 30.19
CA GLU A 45 21.32 -3.34 31.34
C GLU A 45 20.44 -2.16 31.72
N GLY A 46 19.15 -2.40 31.98
CA GLY A 46 18.21 -1.41 32.49
C GLY A 46 16.91 -1.26 31.69
N LEU A 47 15.99 -0.48 32.27
CA LEU A 47 14.66 -0.23 31.70
C LEU A 47 14.76 0.70 30.49
N GLY A 48 14.28 0.20 29.35
CA GLY A 48 14.15 0.96 28.10
C GLY A 48 15.43 1.09 27.28
N ARG A 49 15.25 1.37 25.98
CA ARG A 49 16.32 1.46 24.96
C ARG A 49 17.32 2.61 25.19
N THR A 50 17.13 3.44 26.22
CA THR A 50 18.02 4.53 26.65
C THR A 50 18.89 4.16 27.86
N ALA A 51 18.99 2.87 28.20
CA ALA A 51 19.88 2.37 29.25
C ALA A 51 21.30 2.95 29.12
N GLY A 52 21.85 3.45 30.23
CA GLY A 52 22.93 4.45 30.25
C GLY A 52 24.32 3.95 29.85
N SER A 53 24.56 2.63 29.86
CA SER A 53 25.86 2.06 29.49
C SER A 53 25.71 0.80 28.63
N TRP A 54 26.26 0.86 27.42
CA TRP A 54 26.34 -0.29 26.51
C TRP A 54 27.70 -0.98 26.64
N SER A 55 27.71 -2.31 26.67
CA SER A 55 28.91 -3.15 26.56
C SER A 55 28.90 -3.92 25.24
N CYS A 56 29.95 -3.77 24.44
CA CYS A 56 30.07 -4.45 23.15
C CYS A 56 30.65 -5.85 23.32
N GLY A 57 30.22 -6.79 22.47
CA GLY A 57 30.91 -8.07 22.32
C GLY A 57 32.34 -7.87 21.80
N GLU A 58 33.27 -8.70 22.29
CA GLU A 58 34.69 -8.63 21.91
C GLU A 58 34.97 -9.05 20.45
N GLY A 59 34.01 -9.70 19.79
CA GLY A 59 34.13 -10.17 18.41
C GLY A 59 32.80 -10.17 17.64
N THR A 60 32.87 -10.69 16.42
CA THR A 60 31.72 -10.88 15.53
C THR A 60 31.08 -12.26 15.74
N LEU A 61 29.82 -12.41 15.34
CA LEU A 61 29.13 -13.69 15.33
C LEU A 61 29.71 -14.60 14.25
N ASP A 62 29.94 -15.87 14.58
CA ASP A 62 30.37 -16.88 13.61
C ASP A 62 29.16 -17.44 12.84
N LEU A 63 28.75 -16.71 11.82
CA LEU A 63 27.62 -17.06 10.94
C LEU A 63 28.05 -17.91 9.73
N GLY A 64 29.21 -18.58 9.82
CA GLY A 64 29.79 -19.37 8.73
C GLY A 64 30.68 -18.56 7.77
N ARG A 65 30.95 -17.28 8.09
CA ARG A 65 31.92 -16.40 7.42
C ARG A 65 31.76 -16.38 5.90
N SER A 66 30.58 -16.03 5.43
CA SER A 66 30.29 -15.94 3.99
C SER A 66 31.31 -15.08 3.24
N LYS A 67 31.66 -15.44 2.00
CA LYS A 67 32.65 -14.69 1.20
C LYS A 67 32.20 -13.26 0.89
N GLY A 68 30.89 -13.05 0.78
CA GLY A 68 30.27 -11.75 0.56
C GLY A 68 30.39 -10.83 1.77
N GLY A 69 30.10 -11.36 2.96
CA GLY A 69 29.81 -10.54 4.14
C GLY A 69 28.46 -10.93 4.71
N ASP A 70 28.26 -10.66 5.99
CA ASP A 70 27.01 -10.89 6.69
C ASP A 70 26.49 -9.52 7.16
N ILE A 71 25.30 -9.14 6.68
CA ILE A 71 24.71 -7.81 6.87
C ILE A 71 23.24 -7.91 7.28
N ASP A 72 22.70 -6.77 7.68
CA ASP A 72 21.29 -6.57 8.01
C ASP A 72 20.77 -7.57 9.06
N PRO A 73 21.36 -7.60 10.27
CA PRO A 73 20.90 -8.50 11.32
C PRO A 73 19.55 -8.07 11.86
N HIS A 74 18.64 -9.04 12.00
CA HIS A 74 17.34 -8.85 12.64
C HIS A 74 17.09 -9.91 13.72
N LEU A 75 16.58 -9.50 14.88
CA LEU A 75 16.24 -10.42 15.97
C LEU A 75 14.72 -10.53 16.13
N PHE A 76 14.20 -11.72 15.85
CA PHE A 76 12.79 -12.04 16.00
C PHE A 76 12.56 -12.91 17.25
N ARG A 77 11.62 -12.52 18.11
CA ARG A 77 11.17 -13.33 19.25
C ARG A 77 9.80 -13.94 18.95
N ASP A 78 9.74 -15.26 18.91
CA ASP A 78 8.53 -16.01 18.59
C ASP A 78 7.58 -16.12 19.80
N ALA A 79 6.32 -16.47 19.55
CA ALA A 79 5.28 -16.65 20.57
C ALA A 79 5.59 -17.78 21.56
N ASP A 80 6.43 -18.76 21.17
CA ASP A 80 6.89 -19.84 22.05
C ASP A 80 8.05 -19.40 22.98
N GLY A 81 8.53 -18.16 22.83
CA GLY A 81 9.61 -17.57 23.62
C GLY A 81 11.01 -17.79 23.07
N ARG A 82 11.18 -18.53 21.96
CA ARG A 82 12.47 -18.67 21.27
C ARG A 82 12.82 -17.38 20.52
N THR A 83 14.13 -17.15 20.36
CA THR A 83 14.66 -16.02 19.59
C THR A 83 15.39 -16.56 18.36
N TYR A 84 15.25 -15.84 17.24
CA TYR A 84 15.86 -16.17 15.97
C TYR A 84 16.63 -14.94 15.46
N LEU A 85 17.86 -15.16 15.01
CA LEU A 85 18.64 -14.19 14.27
C LEU A 85 18.43 -14.43 12.78
N LEU A 86 18.00 -13.40 12.08
CA LEU A 86 17.93 -13.34 10.63
C LEU A 86 19.03 -12.44 10.10
N TRP A 87 19.57 -12.76 8.92
CA TRP A 87 20.55 -11.91 8.24
C TRP A 87 20.61 -12.21 6.75
N LYS A 88 21.27 -11.33 6.01
CA LYS A 88 21.58 -11.48 4.60
C LYS A 88 23.07 -11.80 4.43
N THR A 89 23.41 -12.79 3.61
CA THR A 89 24.78 -12.94 3.08
C THR A 89 24.96 -12.07 1.84
N ASP A 90 25.93 -11.16 1.81
CA ASP A 90 26.17 -10.18 0.72
C ASP A 90 26.73 -10.84 -0.57
N ASP A 91 26.03 -11.87 -1.07
CA ASP A 91 26.42 -12.74 -2.17
C ASP A 91 26.66 -11.94 -3.46
N ASN A 92 25.91 -10.85 -3.66
CA ASN A 92 26.05 -9.94 -4.80
C ASN A 92 27.43 -9.25 -4.83
N ARG A 93 28.06 -8.98 -3.69
CA ARG A 93 29.41 -8.39 -3.63
C ARG A 93 30.48 -9.30 -4.23
N VAL A 94 30.25 -10.62 -4.23
CA VAL A 94 31.13 -11.62 -4.86
C VAL A 94 30.58 -12.15 -6.18
N GLY A 95 29.63 -11.44 -6.79
CA GLY A 95 29.14 -11.71 -8.14
C GLY A 95 28.02 -12.75 -8.25
N ALA A 96 27.42 -13.18 -7.14
CA ALA A 96 26.28 -14.08 -7.20
C ALA A 96 25.04 -13.37 -7.74
N LYS A 97 24.28 -14.07 -8.60
CA LYS A 97 23.02 -13.57 -9.19
C LYS A 97 21.79 -13.76 -8.29
N VAL A 98 21.94 -14.55 -7.23
CA VAL A 98 20.88 -14.83 -6.26
C VAL A 98 21.46 -14.59 -4.89
N THR A 99 20.66 -13.95 -4.06
CA THR A 99 21.03 -13.59 -2.70
C THR A 99 20.05 -14.18 -1.70
N ARG A 100 20.50 -14.38 -0.44
CA ARG A 100 19.78 -15.22 0.52
C ARG A 100 19.61 -14.54 1.87
N ILE A 101 18.43 -14.72 2.46
CA ILE A 101 18.15 -14.47 3.87
C ILE A 101 18.26 -15.79 4.61
N TRP A 102 19.09 -15.78 5.64
CA TRP A 102 19.35 -16.89 6.54
C TRP A 102 18.66 -16.64 7.87
N MET A 103 18.38 -17.73 8.59
CA MET A 103 17.86 -17.68 9.94
C MET A 103 18.53 -18.77 10.79
N GLN A 104 18.81 -18.44 12.04
CA GLN A 104 19.31 -19.39 13.04
C GLN A 104 18.69 -19.06 14.40
N GLN A 105 18.31 -20.08 15.16
CA GLN A 105 17.89 -19.87 16.54
C GLN A 105 19.05 -19.33 17.37
N CYS A 106 18.78 -18.41 18.29
CA CYS A 106 19.78 -17.91 19.22
C CYS A 106 19.18 -17.73 20.63
N SER A 107 20.05 -17.60 21.62
CA SER A 107 19.68 -17.11 22.94
C SER A 107 20.43 -15.82 23.24
N VAL A 108 19.74 -14.84 23.82
CA VAL A 108 20.34 -13.59 24.27
C VAL A 108 20.35 -13.56 25.79
N ASN A 109 21.52 -13.36 26.39
CA ASN A 109 21.72 -13.30 27.84
C ASN A 109 22.76 -12.22 28.19
N ALA A 110 23.08 -12.06 29.47
CA ALA A 110 24.03 -11.06 29.94
C ALA A 110 25.46 -11.22 29.36
N SER A 111 25.79 -12.39 28.84
CA SER A 111 27.07 -12.67 28.17
C SER A 111 27.05 -12.43 26.65
N GLY A 112 25.88 -12.14 26.07
CA GLY A 112 25.74 -11.84 24.64
C GLY A 112 24.72 -12.71 23.91
N ILE A 113 24.98 -12.89 22.62
CA ILE A 113 24.20 -13.76 21.73
C ILE A 113 24.94 -15.09 21.58
N VAL A 114 24.23 -16.18 21.85
CA VAL A 114 24.69 -17.57 21.63
C VAL A 114 23.86 -18.18 20.50
N LEU A 115 24.52 -18.60 19.42
CA LEU A 115 23.88 -19.27 18.29
C LEU A 115 23.55 -20.73 18.64
N LEU A 116 22.37 -21.18 18.24
CA LEU A 116 21.85 -22.51 18.55
C LEU A 116 21.49 -23.25 17.26
N GLY A 117 21.74 -24.57 17.25
CA GLY A 117 21.47 -25.39 16.07
C GLY A 117 22.28 -24.98 14.84
N GLN A 118 21.74 -25.25 13.65
CA GLN A 118 22.36 -24.89 12.37
C GLN A 118 21.55 -23.79 11.67
N PRO A 119 22.20 -22.92 10.90
CA PRO A 119 21.51 -21.90 10.12
C PRO A 119 20.81 -22.52 8.90
N ALA A 120 19.71 -21.91 8.47
CA ALA A 120 18.98 -22.32 7.27
C ALA A 120 18.61 -21.10 6.41
N VAL A 121 18.56 -21.29 5.10
CA VAL A 121 18.02 -20.29 4.16
C VAL A 121 16.51 -20.33 4.26
N VAL A 122 15.89 -19.19 4.59
CA VAL A 122 14.42 -19.07 4.71
C VAL A 122 13.80 -18.37 3.51
N LEU A 123 14.57 -17.53 2.81
CA LEU A 123 14.14 -16.83 1.61
C LEU A 123 15.34 -16.51 0.70
N ASP A 124 15.12 -16.52 -0.61
CA ASP A 124 16.09 -16.02 -1.58
C ASP A 124 15.45 -14.98 -2.52
N SER A 125 16.24 -14.37 -3.39
CA SER A 125 15.77 -13.34 -4.31
C SER A 125 15.06 -13.85 -5.58
N THR A 126 14.82 -15.16 -5.72
CA THR A 126 14.17 -15.71 -6.92
C THR A 126 12.66 -15.48 -6.93
N GLY A 127 12.00 -15.61 -8.08
CA GLY A 127 10.53 -15.55 -8.16
C GLY A 127 9.91 -14.16 -7.95
N LEU A 128 10.73 -13.10 -7.99
CA LEU A 128 10.29 -11.70 -7.96
C LEU A 128 10.61 -11.08 -9.32
N TRP A 129 9.61 -10.66 -10.08
CA TRP A 129 9.84 -10.10 -11.43
C TRP A 129 10.32 -8.64 -11.39
N TRP A 130 10.05 -7.93 -10.28
CA TRP A 130 10.37 -6.53 -10.06
C TRP A 130 11.76 -6.30 -9.42
N VAL A 131 12.49 -7.38 -9.14
CA VAL A 131 13.78 -7.32 -8.45
C VAL A 131 14.92 -7.02 -9.43
N ASP A 132 15.90 -6.25 -8.96
CA ASP A 132 17.15 -5.93 -9.66
C ASP A 132 18.34 -6.26 -8.73
N SER A 133 19.57 -6.13 -9.23
CA SER A 133 20.80 -6.33 -8.45
C SER A 133 21.97 -5.58 -9.05
N TRP A 134 22.99 -5.28 -8.25
CA TRP A 134 24.28 -4.77 -8.73
C TRP A 134 25.02 -5.74 -9.66
N VAL A 135 24.62 -7.02 -9.67
CA VAL A 135 25.08 -8.03 -10.63
C VAL A 135 24.14 -8.06 -11.83
N SER A 136 24.66 -7.91 -13.05
CA SER A 136 23.85 -7.94 -14.27
C SER A 136 23.06 -9.26 -14.41
N GLY A 137 21.74 -9.13 -14.61
CA GLY A 137 20.81 -10.26 -14.62
C GLY A 137 20.70 -10.99 -13.28
N GLY A 138 21.11 -10.35 -12.19
CA GLY A 138 20.95 -10.83 -10.83
C GLY A 138 19.71 -10.27 -10.16
N SER A 139 19.42 -10.82 -8.99
CA SER A 139 18.33 -10.44 -8.08
C SER A 139 18.91 -10.25 -6.68
N LEU A 140 18.40 -9.29 -5.93
CA LEU A 140 18.89 -8.93 -4.60
C LEU A 140 17.70 -8.80 -3.63
N VAL A 141 17.75 -9.52 -2.51
CA VAL A 141 16.93 -9.29 -1.31
C VAL A 141 17.84 -9.03 -0.12
N GLU A 142 17.46 -8.16 0.80
CA GLU A 142 18.22 -7.78 2.00
C GLU A 142 17.28 -7.22 3.08
N GLY A 143 17.80 -6.69 4.19
CA GLY A 143 16.98 -6.04 5.24
C GLY A 143 15.82 -6.89 5.76
N PRO A 144 16.04 -8.12 6.27
CA PRO A 144 14.94 -8.97 6.72
C PRO A 144 14.28 -8.42 7.98
N GLU A 145 12.94 -8.45 8.04
CA GLU A 145 12.21 -8.21 9.29
C GLU A 145 11.02 -9.17 9.42
N MET A 146 10.76 -9.69 10.63
CA MET A 146 9.72 -10.71 10.84
C MET A 146 8.64 -10.28 11.82
N ILE A 147 7.37 -10.53 11.45
CA ILE A 147 6.20 -10.32 12.31
C ILE A 147 5.39 -11.62 12.38
N LEU A 148 5.02 -12.04 13.58
CA LEU A 148 3.99 -13.06 13.77
C LEU A 148 2.63 -12.40 13.98
N ARG A 149 1.66 -12.71 13.12
CA ARG A 149 0.28 -12.20 13.22
C ARG A 149 -0.72 -13.25 12.77
N GLY A 150 -1.73 -13.52 13.60
CA GLY A 150 -2.83 -14.43 13.24
C GLY A 150 -2.37 -15.86 12.89
N GLY A 151 -1.27 -16.34 13.50
CA GLY A 151 -0.68 -17.64 13.20
C GLY A 151 0.13 -17.70 11.89
N TRP A 152 0.46 -16.55 11.31
CA TRP A 152 1.32 -16.43 10.14
C TRP A 152 2.58 -15.64 10.47
N TYR A 153 3.72 -16.15 10.03
CA TYR A 153 4.99 -15.44 9.99
C TYR A 153 5.06 -14.64 8.69
N PHE A 154 5.16 -13.32 8.80
CA PHE A 154 5.41 -12.41 7.69
C PHE A 154 6.87 -12.00 7.71
N LEU A 155 7.61 -12.38 6.67
CA LEU A 155 9.00 -12.00 6.45
C LEU A 155 9.05 -10.86 5.42
N PHE A 156 9.28 -9.65 5.89
CA PHE A 156 9.54 -8.46 5.10
C PHE A 156 11.01 -8.44 4.67
N PHE A 157 11.27 -7.84 3.52
CA PHE A 157 12.62 -7.73 2.96
C PHE A 157 12.69 -6.58 1.96
N ALA A 158 13.80 -5.87 1.94
CA ALA A 158 14.13 -4.98 0.84
C ALA A 158 14.60 -5.79 -0.38
N ALA A 159 14.43 -5.25 -1.58
CA ALA A 159 14.94 -5.84 -2.81
C ALA A 159 15.39 -4.77 -3.81
N GLY A 160 16.33 -5.11 -4.69
CA GLY A 160 16.84 -4.19 -5.71
C GLY A 160 18.11 -3.42 -5.31
N ARG A 161 18.39 -2.31 -5.99
CA ARG A 161 19.60 -1.49 -5.75
C ARG A 161 19.24 -0.30 -4.87
N PHE A 162 19.72 -0.26 -3.63
CA PHE A 162 19.49 0.88 -2.75
C PHE A 162 19.84 2.22 -3.43
N CYS A 163 19.06 3.27 -3.14
CA CYS A 163 19.12 4.59 -3.79
C CYS A 163 18.74 4.64 -5.30
N GLN A 164 18.42 3.51 -5.94
CA GLN A 164 17.89 3.47 -7.30
C GLN A 164 16.37 3.27 -7.27
N GLU A 165 15.72 3.54 -8.40
CA GLU A 165 14.27 3.35 -8.54
C GLU A 165 13.84 1.90 -8.31
N SER A 166 14.73 0.95 -8.59
CA SER A 166 14.50 -0.49 -8.44
C SER A 166 14.53 -0.97 -6.98
N TYR A 167 14.90 -0.12 -6.02
CA TYR A 167 14.78 -0.49 -4.60
C TYR A 167 13.32 -0.48 -4.17
N ALA A 168 12.90 -1.55 -3.51
CA ALA A 168 11.53 -1.78 -3.10
C ALA A 168 11.48 -2.62 -1.83
N GLU A 169 10.36 -2.58 -1.11
CA GLU A 169 10.07 -3.45 0.04
C GLU A 169 9.11 -4.54 -0.42
N GLY A 170 9.40 -5.80 -0.09
CA GLY A 170 8.55 -6.95 -0.31
C GLY A 170 8.11 -7.59 1.01
N VAL A 171 7.19 -8.54 0.91
CA VAL A 171 6.78 -9.39 2.04
C VAL A 171 6.51 -10.80 1.55
N ALA A 172 6.84 -11.78 2.37
CA ALA A 172 6.45 -13.17 2.19
C ALA A 172 5.80 -13.70 3.46
N ARG A 173 4.97 -14.74 3.38
CA ARG A 173 4.30 -15.32 4.55
C ARG A 173 4.41 -16.84 4.61
N SER A 174 4.41 -17.39 5.81
CA SER A 174 4.29 -18.83 6.05
C SER A 174 3.57 -19.14 7.36
N LYS A 175 3.05 -20.35 7.50
CA LYS A 175 2.55 -20.88 8.78
C LYS A 175 3.63 -21.59 9.60
N ASP A 176 4.76 -21.88 8.97
CA ASP A 176 5.95 -22.43 9.61
C ASP A 176 7.05 -21.37 9.58
N ILE A 177 7.68 -21.11 10.71
CA ILE A 177 8.76 -20.12 10.83
C ILE A 177 9.91 -20.42 9.86
N TRP A 178 10.16 -21.71 9.56
CA TRP A 178 11.19 -22.15 8.62
C TRP A 178 10.73 -22.16 7.16
N GLY A 179 9.47 -21.81 6.90
CA GLY A 179 8.89 -21.79 5.57
C GLY A 179 8.30 -23.14 5.12
N PRO A 180 8.01 -23.30 3.82
CA PRO A 180 8.32 -22.36 2.74
C PRO A 180 7.52 -21.06 2.85
N TYR A 181 8.13 -19.96 2.43
CA TYR A 181 7.50 -18.65 2.39
C TYR A 181 6.87 -18.38 1.01
N GLU A 182 5.56 -18.12 1.01
CA GLU A 182 4.84 -17.58 -0.15
C GLU A 182 5.16 -16.09 -0.26
N LYS A 183 5.73 -15.64 -1.38
CA LYS A 183 6.04 -14.21 -1.60
C LYS A 183 4.80 -13.48 -2.12
N LEU A 184 4.56 -12.27 -1.61
CA LEU A 184 3.66 -11.33 -2.27
C LEU A 184 4.27 -11.01 -3.64
N PRO A 185 3.54 -11.25 -4.75
CA PRO A 185 4.11 -11.15 -6.10
C PRO A 185 4.38 -9.69 -6.52
N ILE A 186 3.94 -8.73 -5.73
CA ILE A 186 4.07 -7.29 -5.95
C ILE A 186 4.84 -6.67 -4.78
N PRO A 187 5.58 -5.56 -4.99
CA PRO A 187 6.24 -4.88 -3.89
C PRO A 187 5.20 -4.23 -2.95
N LEU A 188 5.47 -4.30 -1.64
CA LEU A 188 4.74 -3.57 -0.61
C LEU A 188 5.02 -2.07 -0.69
N LEU A 189 6.29 -1.70 -0.90
CA LEU A 189 6.73 -0.33 -1.20
C LEU A 189 7.55 -0.35 -2.49
N SER A 190 7.37 0.63 -3.37
CA SER A 190 8.24 0.84 -4.53
C SER A 190 8.26 2.32 -4.90
N THR A 191 9.23 2.75 -5.70
CA THR A 191 9.28 4.13 -6.22
C THR A 191 7.95 4.53 -6.88
N GLY A 192 7.29 3.62 -7.60
CA GLY A 192 5.98 3.88 -8.21
C GLY A 192 4.83 4.01 -7.20
N ILE A 193 4.92 3.30 -6.06
CA ILE A 193 3.87 3.24 -5.03
C ILE A 193 3.98 4.41 -4.04
N VAL A 194 5.19 4.74 -3.58
CA VAL A 194 5.37 5.79 -2.59
C VAL A 194 5.15 7.17 -3.22
N GLY A 195 4.55 8.09 -2.47
CA GLY A 195 4.25 9.45 -2.94
C GLY A 195 5.49 10.36 -3.05
N TYR A 196 5.34 11.58 -2.54
CA TYR A 196 6.40 12.58 -2.47
C TYR A 196 6.79 12.80 -1.01
N ASP A 197 8.02 13.22 -0.76
CA ASP A 197 8.42 13.76 0.53
C ASP A 197 7.54 15.00 0.81
N GLY A 198 6.77 14.97 1.90
CA GLY A 198 5.83 16.03 2.24
C GLY A 198 6.47 17.40 2.51
N ARG A 199 7.75 17.44 2.89
CA ARG A 199 8.47 18.68 3.21
C ARG A 199 8.96 19.39 1.96
N ASP A 200 9.65 18.66 1.09
CA ASP A 200 10.31 19.26 -0.08
C ASP A 200 9.51 19.05 -1.37
N ARG A 201 8.42 18.26 -1.32
CA ARG A 201 7.61 17.84 -2.47
C ARG A 201 8.44 17.14 -3.56
N VAL A 202 9.52 16.47 -3.15
CA VAL A 202 10.41 15.72 -4.05
C VAL A 202 9.99 14.25 -4.06
N LYS A 203 10.08 13.61 -5.23
CA LYS A 203 9.73 12.19 -5.36
C LYS A 203 10.59 11.34 -4.43
N MET A 204 9.97 10.45 -3.68
CA MET A 204 10.72 9.42 -2.95
C MET A 204 11.17 8.33 -3.92
N VAL A 205 12.46 8.03 -3.90
CA VAL A 205 13.09 7.06 -4.80
C VAL A 205 13.70 5.94 -3.98
N GLY A 206 13.37 4.71 -4.36
CA GLY A 206 13.90 3.51 -3.76
C GLY A 206 13.54 3.32 -2.28
N PRO A 207 12.27 3.10 -1.93
CA PRO A 207 11.85 2.81 -0.56
C PRO A 207 12.20 1.37 -0.16
N GLY A 208 12.75 1.17 1.03
CA GLY A 208 12.95 -0.18 1.57
C GLY A 208 13.71 -0.22 2.90
N HIS A 209 14.10 -1.43 3.29
CA HIS A 209 14.73 -1.76 4.56
C HIS A 209 13.84 -1.27 5.70
N ALA A 210 12.59 -1.74 5.67
CA ALA A 210 11.55 -1.29 6.55
C ALA A 210 11.61 -1.99 7.92
N SER A 211 11.14 -1.29 8.96
CA SER A 211 10.91 -1.81 10.30
C SER A 211 9.48 -1.55 10.75
N PHE A 212 8.98 -2.33 11.71
CA PHE A 212 7.53 -2.40 11.98
C PHE A 212 7.16 -2.19 13.46
N PRO A 213 7.35 -0.99 14.01
CA PRO A 213 7.05 -0.72 15.41
C PRO A 213 5.53 -0.75 15.69
N LEU A 214 5.17 -1.21 16.89
CA LEU A 214 3.81 -1.16 17.42
C LEU A 214 3.60 0.13 18.23
N THR A 215 2.45 0.77 18.04
CA THR A 215 2.00 1.88 18.88
C THR A 215 1.36 1.38 20.17
N SER A 216 1.22 2.28 21.16
CA SER A 216 0.62 1.96 22.46
C SER A 216 -0.86 1.54 22.39
N ASP A 217 -1.56 1.90 21.32
CA ASP A 217 -2.94 1.49 21.03
C ASP A 217 -3.03 0.21 20.17
N GLY A 218 -1.89 -0.42 19.85
CA GLY A 218 -1.83 -1.70 19.15
C GLY A 218 -1.86 -1.61 17.62
N ALA A 219 -1.77 -0.41 17.03
CA ALA A 219 -1.57 -0.28 15.59
C ALA A 219 -0.13 -0.65 15.19
N THR A 220 0.03 -1.23 14.00
CA THR A 220 1.35 -1.48 13.40
C THR A 220 1.70 -0.31 12.51
N LEU A 221 2.91 0.23 12.68
CA LEU A 221 3.48 1.21 11.76
C LEU A 221 4.48 0.52 10.84
N ILE A 222 4.81 1.17 9.74
CA ILE A 222 5.93 0.82 8.88
C ILE A 222 6.84 2.05 8.80
N VAL A 223 8.13 1.85 9.10
CA VAL A 223 9.18 2.86 9.03
C VAL A 223 10.22 2.40 8.03
N TRP A 224 10.46 3.16 6.98
CA TRP A 224 11.42 2.79 5.92
C TRP A 224 12.31 3.97 5.56
N HIS A 225 13.39 3.70 4.81
CA HIS A 225 14.14 4.77 4.18
C HIS A 225 13.81 4.89 2.70
N ALA A 226 13.86 6.11 2.16
CA ALA A 226 13.89 6.36 0.72
C ALA A 226 14.77 7.58 0.42
N SER A 227 15.33 7.65 -0.79
CA SER A 227 16.06 8.84 -1.25
C SER A 227 15.10 9.97 -1.61
N ALA A 228 15.40 11.20 -1.19
CA ALA A 228 14.67 12.38 -1.63
C ALA A 228 15.14 12.80 -3.04
N GLY A 229 14.55 12.21 -4.08
CA GLY A 229 15.01 12.32 -5.46
C GLY A 229 16.21 11.41 -5.76
N HIS A 230 16.84 11.58 -6.92
CA HIS A 230 17.94 10.73 -7.41
C HIS A 230 19.34 11.16 -6.89
N ASN A 231 19.47 11.45 -5.60
CA ASN A 231 20.71 11.96 -4.99
C ASN A 231 21.29 11.06 -3.89
N CYS A 232 20.62 9.94 -3.57
CA CYS A 232 20.97 9.02 -2.48
C CYS A 232 20.99 9.67 -1.08
N HIS A 233 20.37 10.85 -0.91
CA HIS A 233 20.10 11.41 0.41
C HIS A 233 18.87 10.71 1.00
N ARG A 234 19.14 9.59 1.67
CA ARG A 234 18.10 8.77 2.30
C ARG A 234 17.56 9.44 3.56
N ARG A 235 16.24 9.45 3.68
CA ARG A 235 15.48 9.95 4.83
C ARG A 235 14.57 8.83 5.34
N ALA A 236 14.20 8.91 6.61
CA ALA A 236 13.24 7.99 7.21
C ALA A 236 11.82 8.52 7.06
N TYR A 237 10.92 7.63 6.67
CA TYR A 237 9.49 7.89 6.49
C TYR A 237 8.69 6.91 7.33
N ILE A 238 7.48 7.30 7.71
CA ILE A 238 6.58 6.48 8.51
C ILE A 238 5.16 6.54 7.96
N ALA A 239 4.48 5.40 8.02
CA ALA A 239 3.07 5.26 7.67
C ALA A 239 2.43 4.17 8.53
N ARG A 240 1.11 4.04 8.43
CA ARG A 240 0.38 2.95 9.09
C ARG A 240 0.42 1.69 8.23
N LEU A 241 0.67 0.55 8.87
CA LEU A 241 0.52 -0.76 8.25
C LEU A 241 -0.83 -1.35 8.67
N GLU A 242 -1.71 -1.51 7.69
CA GLU A 242 -3.02 -2.13 7.85
C GLU A 242 -2.99 -3.57 7.35
N TRP A 243 -3.98 -4.35 7.79
CA TRP A 243 -4.09 -5.76 7.46
C TRP A 243 -5.51 -6.01 7.00
N GLU A 244 -5.67 -6.87 5.99
CA GLU A 244 -7.00 -7.32 5.59
C GLU A 244 -7.68 -8.08 6.74
N GLU A 245 -9.01 -7.95 6.87
CA GLU A 245 -9.80 -8.62 7.93
C GLU A 245 -9.92 -10.15 7.76
N VAL A 246 -9.11 -10.76 6.89
CA VAL A 246 -9.09 -12.20 6.63
C VAL A 246 -7.86 -12.84 7.25
N ASP A 247 -8.02 -14.06 7.76
CA ASP A 247 -6.90 -14.82 8.35
C ASP A 247 -5.78 -15.01 7.33
N GLY A 248 -4.60 -14.52 7.66
CA GLY A 248 -3.43 -14.54 6.77
C GLY A 248 -3.45 -13.49 5.67
N GLY A 249 -4.39 -12.55 5.66
CA GLY A 249 -4.45 -11.46 4.68
C GLY A 249 -3.14 -10.69 4.54
N TRP A 250 -2.87 -10.18 3.33
CA TRP A 250 -1.64 -9.44 3.07
C TRP A 250 -1.65 -8.07 3.77
N PRO A 251 -0.49 -7.60 4.25
CA PRO A 251 -0.39 -6.26 4.79
C PRO A 251 -0.54 -5.22 3.68
N ARG A 252 -1.06 -4.06 4.05
CA ARG A 252 -1.29 -2.93 3.16
C ARG A 252 -0.75 -1.68 3.86
N VAL A 253 -0.03 -0.85 3.13
CA VAL A 253 0.40 0.44 3.67
C VAL A 253 -0.68 1.47 3.37
N ASP A 254 -1.14 2.16 4.40
CA ASP A 254 -2.00 3.32 4.25
C ASP A 254 -1.12 4.54 3.98
N PHE A 255 -1.28 5.15 2.79
CA PHE A 255 -0.42 6.24 2.31
C PHE A 255 -1.09 7.64 2.34
N PRO A 256 -1.76 8.10 3.40
CA PRO A 256 -2.08 9.52 3.48
C PRO A 256 -0.77 10.25 3.77
N ASP A 257 -0.05 10.65 2.72
CA ASP A 257 1.24 11.36 2.72
C ASP A 257 2.28 10.87 3.75
N PRO A 258 3.25 10.03 3.38
CA PRO A 258 4.25 9.55 4.33
C PRO A 258 5.05 10.70 4.95
N VAL A 259 4.99 10.77 6.28
CA VAL A 259 5.52 11.88 7.07
C VAL A 259 7.01 11.66 7.34
N HIS A 260 7.81 12.72 7.17
CA HIS A 260 9.23 12.71 7.48
C HIS A 260 9.46 12.57 8.99
N VAL A 261 10.28 11.59 9.42
CA VAL A 261 10.46 11.25 10.85
C VAL A 261 11.05 12.40 11.68
N GLN A 262 11.75 13.37 11.07
CA GLN A 262 12.28 14.52 11.83
C GLN A 262 11.26 15.63 12.13
N ASP A 263 10.07 15.62 11.52
CA ASP A 263 9.09 16.70 11.73
C ASP A 263 8.31 16.55 13.06
N ARG A 264 8.53 15.46 13.80
CA ARG A 264 8.13 15.29 15.21
C ARG A 264 9.13 14.46 16.01
N LEU A 265 10.27 15.05 16.36
CA LEU A 265 10.76 14.81 17.73
C LEU A 265 9.66 15.35 18.65
N TRP A 266 9.11 14.51 19.52
CA TRP A 266 7.81 14.62 20.23
C TRP A 266 6.61 14.08 19.44
N LEU A 267 6.43 12.76 19.49
CA LEU A 267 5.10 12.14 19.54
C LEU A 267 4.33 12.75 20.73
N GLN A 268 3.70 13.90 20.53
CA GLN A 268 2.45 14.21 21.21
C GLN A 268 1.38 13.29 20.60
N LEU A 269 1.41 12.01 20.99
CA LEU A 269 0.20 11.23 21.12
C LEU A 269 -0.57 11.84 22.30
N THR A 270 -1.16 13.00 22.06
CA THR A 270 -2.20 13.48 22.96
C THR A 270 -3.37 12.49 22.78
N PRO A 271 -3.88 11.85 23.84
CA PRO A 271 -5.23 11.34 23.77
C PRO A 271 -6.07 12.58 23.41
N SER A 272 -6.85 12.53 22.33
CA SER A 272 -7.76 13.62 22.03
C SER A 272 -8.51 13.95 23.32
N PRO A 273 -8.37 15.16 23.89
CA PRO A 273 -9.20 15.51 25.03
C PRO A 273 -10.62 15.53 24.48
N PHE A 274 -11.44 14.60 24.96
CA PHE A 274 -12.88 14.69 24.83
C PHE A 274 -13.30 16.08 25.34
N GLN A 275 -13.46 17.06 24.45
CA GLN A 275 -14.18 18.28 24.77
C GLN A 275 -15.67 17.95 24.73
N VAL A 276 -16.16 17.45 25.86
CA VAL A 276 -17.57 17.55 26.17
C VAL A 276 -17.80 19.01 26.58
N ASN A 277 -18.30 19.82 25.65
CA ASN A 277 -18.80 21.15 25.98
C ASN A 277 -20.08 21.01 26.82
N GLY A 278 -19.91 21.17 28.13
CA GLY A 278 -20.88 21.80 29.02
C GLY A 278 -22.02 20.92 29.58
N ALA A 279 -21.76 20.23 30.70
CA ALA A 279 -22.55 20.36 31.95
C ALA A 279 -22.01 19.43 33.06
N VAL A 280 -21.12 19.97 33.89
CA VAL A 280 -21.10 19.89 35.37
C VAL A 280 -21.17 18.50 36.07
N SER A 281 -20.00 18.14 36.62
CA SER A 281 -19.73 17.69 38.01
C SER A 281 -19.84 16.23 38.49
N LEU A 282 -18.78 15.89 39.25
CA LEU A 282 -18.71 14.97 40.41
C LEU A 282 -18.97 13.49 40.12
N GLY A 283 -17.94 12.77 39.66
CA GLY A 283 -18.02 11.32 39.50
C GLY A 283 -16.71 10.53 39.48
N ILE A 284 -15.54 11.15 39.69
CA ILE A 284 -14.25 10.42 39.70
C ILE A 284 -13.40 10.85 40.91
N LEU A 285 -14.00 10.69 42.09
CA LEU A 285 -13.29 10.55 43.37
C LEU A 285 -13.80 9.29 44.11
N GLY A 286 -14.31 8.30 43.35
CA GLY A 286 -14.95 7.08 43.88
C GLY A 286 -14.31 5.76 43.45
N LEU A 287 -13.29 5.78 42.58
CA LEU A 287 -12.58 4.57 42.12
C LEU A 287 -11.20 4.36 42.76
N LEU A 288 -10.91 5.06 43.86
CA LEU A 288 -9.72 4.86 44.70
C LEU A 288 -10.04 4.26 46.08
N LEU A 289 -11.28 3.80 46.32
CA LEU A 289 -11.71 3.20 47.60
C LEU A 289 -12.54 1.91 47.42
N ALA A 290 -12.11 1.01 46.53
CA ALA A 290 -12.67 -0.34 46.43
C ALA A 290 -11.64 -1.46 46.71
N THR A 291 -10.64 -1.18 47.55
CA THR A 291 -9.73 -2.17 48.15
C THR A 291 -10.13 -2.59 49.57
N VAL A 292 -11.28 -2.18 50.09
CA VAL A 292 -11.78 -2.70 51.38
C VAL A 292 -13.19 -3.21 51.21
N GLY A 293 -13.32 -4.54 51.26
CA GLY A 293 -14.61 -5.20 51.21
C GLY A 293 -15.47 -4.85 52.42
N LEU A 294 -16.74 -4.58 52.20
CA LEU A 294 -17.80 -4.88 53.14
C LEU A 294 -19.13 -5.02 52.38
N ARG A 295 -19.82 -6.13 52.67
CA ARG A 295 -21.21 -6.42 52.27
C ARG A 295 -22.14 -5.34 52.84
N ALA A 296 -23.16 -4.91 52.09
CA ALA A 296 -24.58 -4.90 52.52
C ALA A 296 -25.50 -4.00 51.65
N THR A 297 -26.62 -4.60 51.24
CA THR A 297 -27.98 -4.05 51.02
C THR A 297 -28.29 -3.07 49.86
N VAL A 298 -29.14 -3.60 48.97
CA VAL A 298 -30.10 -2.95 48.08
C VAL A 298 -30.92 -1.85 48.78
N GLY A 299 -31.13 -0.73 48.10
CA GLY A 299 -32.41 -0.01 48.24
C GLY A 299 -32.44 1.50 48.46
N VAL A 300 -31.58 2.34 47.87
CA VAL A 300 -31.86 3.80 47.78
C VAL A 300 -31.20 4.41 46.54
N LEU A 301 -31.83 4.33 45.36
CA LEU A 301 -31.51 5.22 44.22
C LEU A 301 -32.62 5.27 43.15
N LYS A 302 -33.89 5.17 43.58
CA LYS A 302 -35.06 5.23 42.67
C LYS A 302 -35.72 6.61 42.58
N ASN A 303 -35.21 7.64 43.27
CA ASN A 303 -35.94 8.91 43.42
C ASN A 303 -35.17 10.20 43.09
N LEU A 304 -34.04 10.15 42.36
CA LEU A 304 -33.26 11.37 42.04
C LEU A 304 -33.01 11.65 40.55
N VAL A 305 -33.81 11.10 39.62
CA VAL A 305 -33.75 11.46 38.18
C VAL A 305 -35.09 11.96 37.61
N MET A 306 -36.12 12.09 38.45
CA MET A 306 -37.39 12.75 38.06
C MET A 306 -37.50 14.13 38.69
N ARG A 307 -36.80 15.13 38.13
CA ARG A 307 -37.14 16.58 38.18
C ARG A 307 -36.07 17.44 37.49
N SER A 308 -36.01 17.42 36.16
CA SER A 308 -35.49 18.55 35.35
C SER A 308 -35.63 18.33 33.83
N VAL A 309 -36.79 17.91 33.34
CA VAL A 309 -37.12 18.10 31.91
C VAL A 309 -38.58 18.52 31.80
N GLY A 310 -38.79 19.84 31.75
CA GLY A 310 -40.07 20.42 31.37
C GLY A 310 -40.18 20.45 29.84
N GLY A 311 -41.19 19.74 29.31
CA GLY A 311 -41.97 20.13 28.14
C GLY A 311 -41.29 20.11 26.76
N CYS A 312 -41.46 19.01 26.02
CA CYS A 312 -42.26 19.03 24.78
C CYS A 312 -42.52 17.61 24.28
N ARG A 313 -43.80 17.22 24.25
CA ARG A 313 -44.31 15.94 23.74
C ARG A 313 -44.67 16.09 22.24
N HIS A 314 -44.68 14.96 21.53
CA HIS A 314 -45.25 14.68 20.19
C HIS A 314 -44.34 14.78 18.97
N TRP A 315 -43.62 13.70 18.65
CA TRP A 315 -43.17 13.39 17.27
C TRP A 315 -43.37 11.88 17.00
N THR A 316 -44.02 11.52 15.89
CA THR A 316 -44.27 10.13 15.44
C THR A 316 -43.10 9.57 14.61
N ARG A 317 -43.00 8.24 14.49
CA ARG A 317 -41.92 7.48 13.79
C ARG A 317 -41.56 7.97 12.37
N SER A 318 -42.42 8.71 11.69
CA SER A 318 -42.17 9.28 10.35
C SER A 318 -41.33 10.55 10.33
N GLN A 319 -41.01 11.14 11.49
CA GLN A 319 -40.21 12.37 11.56
C GLN A 319 -38.78 12.16 12.07
N CYS A 320 -38.44 10.97 12.60
CA CYS A 320 -37.05 10.58 12.88
C CYS A 320 -36.23 10.29 11.61
N SER A 321 -36.87 10.02 10.46
CA SER A 321 -36.17 9.70 9.20
C SER A 321 -35.66 10.93 8.43
N ARG A 322 -36.08 12.15 8.79
CA ARG A 322 -35.65 13.39 8.10
C ARG A 322 -34.48 14.14 8.77
N ARG A 323 -33.95 13.62 9.90
CA ARG A 323 -32.74 14.18 10.55
C ARG A 323 -31.52 13.24 10.55
N ALA A 324 -31.63 12.04 10.00
CA ALA A 324 -30.49 11.18 9.68
C ALA A 324 -29.73 11.62 8.39
N GLY A 325 -30.03 12.82 7.88
CA GLY A 325 -29.46 13.40 6.65
C GLY A 325 -28.37 14.45 6.87
N ALA A 326 -27.75 14.51 8.04
CA ALA A 326 -26.50 15.24 8.22
C ALA A 326 -25.35 14.23 8.15
N ARG A 327 -24.87 13.96 6.93
CA ARG A 327 -23.57 13.32 6.70
C ARG A 327 -22.54 14.12 7.50
N GLN A 328 -22.02 13.57 8.59
CA GLN A 328 -20.69 13.92 9.03
C GLN A 328 -19.77 13.56 7.86
N VAL A 329 -19.29 14.60 7.18
CA VAL A 329 -18.18 14.48 6.24
C VAL A 329 -16.98 14.11 7.11
N LEU A 330 -16.78 12.82 7.32
CA LEU A 330 -15.48 12.27 7.68
C LEU A 330 -14.57 12.64 6.51
N ALA A 331 -13.57 13.45 6.79
CA ALA A 331 -12.43 13.67 5.90
C ALA A 331 -11.93 12.29 5.45
N MET A 332 -12.10 12.00 4.16
CA MET A 332 -11.71 10.74 3.55
C MET A 332 -10.30 10.95 3.04
N PRO A 333 -9.30 10.17 3.51
CA PRO A 333 -7.93 10.35 3.06
C PRO A 333 -7.87 10.33 1.53
N VAL A 334 -7.09 11.24 0.94
CA VAL A 334 -6.89 11.49 -0.52
C VAL A 334 -6.99 10.23 -1.38
N ASN A 335 -6.38 9.13 -0.92
CA ASN A 335 -6.30 7.85 -1.62
C ASN A 335 -7.64 7.10 -1.73
N TYR A 336 -8.54 7.24 -0.76
CA TYR A 336 -9.89 6.67 -0.82
C TYR A 336 -10.80 7.48 -1.74
N ALA A 337 -10.61 8.80 -1.79
CA ALA A 337 -11.42 9.68 -2.62
C ALA A 337 -11.16 9.44 -4.11
N TYR A 338 -9.89 9.38 -4.54
CA TYR A 338 -9.59 9.10 -5.95
C TYR A 338 -9.94 7.65 -6.35
N PHE A 339 -9.70 6.67 -5.47
CA PHE A 339 -10.14 5.30 -5.67
C PHE A 339 -11.66 5.20 -5.89
N ALA A 340 -12.46 5.88 -5.05
CA ALA A 340 -13.91 5.92 -5.20
C ALA A 340 -14.35 6.58 -6.52
N VAL A 341 -13.60 7.57 -7.02
CA VAL A 341 -13.85 8.18 -8.34
C VAL A 341 -13.64 7.16 -9.46
N ILE A 342 -12.61 6.32 -9.40
CA ILE A 342 -12.38 5.27 -10.39
C ILE A 342 -13.45 4.16 -10.28
N GLU A 343 -13.87 3.76 -9.08
CA GLU A 343 -15.00 2.83 -8.91
C GLU A 343 -16.31 3.38 -9.51
N GLN A 344 -16.57 4.67 -9.30
CA GLN A 344 -17.70 5.37 -9.91
C GLN A 344 -17.57 5.37 -11.44
N ALA A 345 -16.38 5.65 -11.97
CA ALA A 345 -16.13 5.67 -13.40
C ALA A 345 -16.42 4.31 -14.06
N ILE A 346 -15.99 3.21 -13.43
CA ILE A 346 -16.27 1.84 -13.90
C ILE A 346 -17.78 1.55 -13.85
N THR A 347 -18.46 2.01 -12.80
CA THR A 347 -19.91 1.84 -12.65
C THR A 347 -20.68 2.58 -13.75
N ASP A 348 -20.31 3.82 -14.02
CA ASP A 348 -20.94 4.67 -15.04
C ASP A 348 -20.67 4.13 -16.46
N ALA A 349 -19.46 3.62 -16.71
CA ALA A 349 -19.11 2.95 -17.96
C ALA A 349 -19.93 1.67 -18.18
N ALA A 350 -20.05 0.82 -17.15
CA ALA A 350 -20.87 -0.39 -17.21
C ALA A 350 -22.35 -0.06 -17.49
N ALA A 351 -22.91 0.96 -16.81
CA ALA A 351 -24.29 1.39 -17.02
C ALA A 351 -24.53 1.89 -18.46
N THR A 352 -23.56 2.63 -19.01
CA THR A 352 -23.61 3.12 -20.40
C THR A 352 -23.55 1.97 -21.41
N ALA A 353 -22.74 0.95 -21.13
CA ALA A 353 -22.68 -0.28 -21.92
C ALA A 353 -23.93 -1.17 -21.77
N GLY A 354 -24.93 -0.76 -20.99
CA GLY A 354 -26.16 -1.51 -20.74
C GLY A 354 -25.96 -2.71 -19.79
N LEU A 355 -24.88 -2.72 -19.01
CA LEU A 355 -24.53 -3.79 -18.08
C LEU A 355 -24.96 -3.45 -16.65
N GLN A 356 -25.69 -4.36 -16.01
CA GLN A 356 -26.13 -4.18 -14.62
C GLN A 356 -25.13 -4.81 -13.65
N MET A 357 -24.59 -4.03 -12.71
CA MET A 357 -23.65 -4.52 -11.70
C MET A 357 -24.34 -5.34 -10.60
N TYR A 358 -23.63 -6.32 -10.04
CA TYR A 358 -24.10 -7.07 -8.87
C TYR A 358 -24.02 -6.24 -7.57
N PRO A 359 -25.02 -6.34 -6.67
CA PRO A 359 -25.22 -5.44 -5.54
C PRO A 359 -24.28 -5.62 -4.32
N SER A 360 -23.35 -6.59 -4.30
CA SER A 360 -22.49 -6.83 -3.12
C SER A 360 -21.01 -7.07 -3.49
N PRO A 361 -20.05 -6.48 -2.74
CA PRO A 361 -18.67 -6.91 -2.76
C PRO A 361 -18.48 -8.15 -1.85
N GLN A 362 -17.80 -9.15 -2.41
CA GLN A 362 -16.96 -10.16 -1.76
C GLN A 362 -17.55 -11.40 -1.03
N LYS A 363 -18.74 -11.44 -0.41
CA LYS A 363 -19.03 -12.60 0.48
C LYS A 363 -19.58 -13.90 -0.12
N LYS A 364 -19.99 -13.94 -1.41
CA LYS A 364 -20.58 -15.19 -1.99
C LYS A 364 -20.21 -15.52 -3.42
N TYR A 365 -19.39 -14.73 -4.10
CA TYR A 365 -19.26 -14.84 -5.56
C TYR A 365 -18.19 -15.83 -6.04
N LEU A 366 -17.09 -16.03 -5.30
CA LEU A 366 -16.01 -16.93 -5.75
C LEU A 366 -16.42 -18.42 -5.78
N ALA A 367 -17.33 -18.83 -4.90
CA ALA A 367 -17.89 -20.18 -4.90
C ALA A 367 -19.05 -20.32 -5.90
N ARG A 368 -19.87 -19.27 -6.07
CA ARG A 368 -21.00 -19.28 -6.99
C ARG A 368 -20.65 -19.12 -8.45
N TYR A 369 -19.62 -18.39 -8.86
CA TYR A 369 -19.35 -18.14 -10.28
C TYR A 369 -19.22 -19.44 -11.12
N LYS A 370 -18.70 -20.52 -10.54
CA LYS A 370 -18.65 -21.85 -11.19
C LYS A 370 -19.97 -22.62 -11.15
N GLU A 371 -20.80 -22.42 -10.13
CA GLU A 371 -22.15 -23.02 -10.04
C GLU A 371 -23.20 -22.22 -10.84
N ASP A 372 -23.02 -20.91 -10.98
CA ASP A 372 -23.94 -19.94 -11.59
C ASP A 372 -23.69 -19.74 -13.09
N ALA A 373 -22.51 -20.07 -13.63
CA ALA A 373 -22.29 -20.13 -15.08
C ALA A 373 -23.19 -21.17 -15.78
N THR A 374 -23.79 -22.09 -15.03
CA THR A 374 -24.86 -22.99 -15.51
C THR A 374 -26.27 -22.58 -15.04
N ALA A 375 -26.41 -21.62 -14.12
CA ALA A 375 -27.69 -21.30 -13.45
C ALA A 375 -28.20 -19.86 -13.62
N VAL A 376 -27.40 -18.90 -14.12
CA VAL A 376 -27.88 -17.53 -14.35
C VAL A 376 -28.48 -17.39 -15.74
N LYS A 377 -29.82 -17.40 -15.80
CA LYS A 377 -30.59 -16.92 -16.96
C LYS A 377 -30.54 -15.39 -17.03
N THR A 378 -29.39 -14.80 -17.32
CA THR A 378 -29.32 -13.40 -17.77
C THR A 378 -29.47 -13.39 -19.27
N GLU A 379 -30.59 -12.85 -19.76
CA GLU A 379 -30.74 -12.52 -21.17
C GLU A 379 -29.85 -11.29 -21.45
N PHE A 380 -28.77 -11.49 -22.19
CA PHE A 380 -27.92 -10.40 -22.66
C PHE A 380 -28.51 -9.84 -23.96
N PRO A 381 -28.52 -8.50 -24.13
CA PRO A 381 -28.82 -7.91 -25.43
C PRO A 381 -27.94 -8.49 -26.55
N PRO A 382 -28.43 -8.54 -27.80
CA PRO A 382 -27.59 -8.91 -28.94
C PRO A 382 -26.36 -7.99 -29.01
N ASN A 383 -25.18 -8.55 -29.25
CA ASN A 383 -23.89 -7.85 -29.34
C ASN A 383 -23.37 -7.22 -28.04
N THR A 384 -23.84 -7.65 -26.87
CA THR A 384 -23.20 -7.25 -25.60
C THR A 384 -21.73 -7.68 -25.59
N ARG A 385 -20.83 -6.72 -25.35
CA ARG A 385 -19.38 -6.94 -25.14
C ARG A 385 -18.99 -6.54 -23.72
N GLY A 386 -17.80 -6.96 -23.28
CA GLY A 386 -17.23 -6.45 -22.04
C GLY A 386 -16.87 -4.97 -22.14
N VAL A 387 -16.80 -4.34 -20.97
CA VAL A 387 -16.25 -2.98 -20.78
C VAL A 387 -14.79 -2.93 -21.23
N ARG A 388 -14.45 -1.90 -22.00
CA ARG A 388 -13.12 -1.56 -22.48
C ARG A 388 -12.60 -0.32 -21.75
N MET A 389 -11.43 -0.45 -21.16
CA MET A 389 -10.75 0.59 -20.40
C MET A 389 -9.41 0.92 -21.05
N LEU A 390 -9.12 2.21 -21.23
CA LEU A 390 -7.83 2.72 -21.65
C LEU A 390 -7.19 3.54 -20.53
N VAL A 391 -5.93 3.25 -20.20
CA VAL A 391 -5.10 4.02 -19.27
C VAL A 391 -3.93 4.62 -20.04
N VAL A 392 -3.69 5.92 -19.88
CA VAL A 392 -2.62 6.62 -20.61
C VAL A 392 -1.80 7.46 -19.63
N GLY A 393 -0.46 7.29 -19.65
CA GLY A 393 0.49 8.32 -19.20
C GLY A 393 1.16 8.15 -17.83
N SER A 394 0.94 7.05 -17.10
CA SER A 394 1.62 6.83 -15.81
C SER A 394 1.65 5.38 -15.29
N GLY A 395 1.45 4.40 -16.15
CA GLY A 395 1.22 3.01 -15.74
C GLY A 395 -0.22 2.75 -15.34
N MET A 396 -0.54 1.47 -15.18
CA MET A 396 -1.64 1.04 -14.34
C MET A 396 -1.26 1.31 -12.87
N GLY A 397 -1.62 2.50 -12.38
CA GLY A 397 -1.30 2.94 -11.03
C GLY A 397 -2.00 2.12 -9.95
N THR A 398 -1.66 2.38 -8.69
CA THR A 398 -2.25 1.68 -7.53
C THR A 398 -3.77 1.87 -7.44
N TYR A 399 -4.30 2.98 -7.92
CA TYR A 399 -5.74 3.26 -7.91
C TYR A 399 -6.49 2.45 -8.95
N GLU A 400 -5.97 2.41 -10.18
CA GLU A 400 -6.51 1.65 -11.29
C GLU A 400 -6.46 0.14 -10.97
N LEU A 401 -5.32 -0.35 -10.45
CA LEU A 401 -5.16 -1.75 -10.03
C LEU A 401 -6.12 -2.15 -8.91
N ARG A 402 -6.30 -1.28 -7.90
CA ARG A 402 -7.24 -1.55 -6.80
C ARG A 402 -8.68 -1.59 -7.27
N ALA A 403 -9.01 -0.90 -8.37
CA ALA A 403 -10.37 -0.85 -8.91
C ALA A 403 -10.68 -2.03 -9.84
N LEU A 404 -9.67 -2.77 -10.32
CA LEU A 404 -9.87 -3.92 -11.22
C LEU A 404 -10.83 -5.01 -10.71
N PRO A 405 -10.87 -5.35 -9.40
CA PRO A 405 -11.87 -6.29 -8.89
C PRO A 405 -13.32 -5.86 -9.15
N MET A 406 -13.60 -4.58 -9.44
CA MET A 406 -14.93 -4.12 -9.82
C MET A 406 -15.42 -4.71 -11.14
N PHE A 407 -14.51 -5.07 -12.06
CA PHE A 407 -14.88 -5.77 -13.29
C PHE A 407 -15.48 -7.15 -13.01
N LEU A 408 -15.09 -7.82 -11.93
CA LEU A 408 -15.70 -9.10 -11.51
C LEU A 408 -17.17 -8.96 -11.08
N ARG A 409 -17.65 -7.73 -10.88
CA ARG A 409 -19.04 -7.43 -10.52
C ARG A 409 -19.92 -7.10 -11.74
N ILE A 410 -19.34 -7.07 -12.93
CA ILE A 410 -20.05 -6.81 -14.18
C ILE A 410 -20.31 -8.17 -14.85
N PRO A 411 -21.57 -8.58 -15.04
CA PRO A 411 -21.88 -9.83 -15.73
C PRO A 411 -21.48 -9.73 -17.21
N LEU A 412 -20.93 -10.83 -17.74
CA LEU A 412 -20.54 -10.97 -19.14
C LEU A 412 -21.33 -12.09 -19.83
N PRO A 413 -21.66 -11.94 -21.12
CA PRO A 413 -22.05 -13.06 -21.95
C PRO A 413 -20.99 -14.17 -21.93
N PRO A 414 -21.37 -15.44 -22.15
CA PRO A 414 -20.42 -16.52 -22.33
C PRO A 414 -19.35 -16.14 -23.39
N PHE A 415 -18.08 -16.38 -23.07
CA PHE A 415 -16.91 -16.07 -23.91
C PHE A 415 -16.59 -14.59 -24.16
N ALA A 416 -17.36 -13.66 -23.60
CA ALA A 416 -17.00 -12.24 -23.62
C ALA A 416 -15.93 -11.96 -22.55
N VAL A 417 -15.07 -10.97 -22.82
CA VAL A 417 -14.03 -10.50 -21.91
C VAL A 417 -14.09 -8.98 -21.78
N HIS A 418 -13.80 -8.47 -20.59
CA HIS A 418 -13.42 -7.08 -20.38
C HIS A 418 -12.00 -6.85 -20.92
N GLU A 419 -11.71 -5.63 -21.37
CA GLU A 419 -10.42 -5.32 -21.95
C GLU A 419 -9.83 -4.09 -21.29
N VAL A 420 -8.59 -4.18 -20.83
CA VAL A 420 -7.83 -3.06 -20.27
C VAL A 420 -6.61 -2.87 -21.13
N VAL A 421 -6.38 -1.64 -21.58
CA VAL A 421 -5.21 -1.24 -22.35
C VAL A 421 -4.44 -0.20 -21.53
N SER A 422 -3.13 -0.41 -21.34
CA SER A 422 -2.25 0.61 -20.74
C SER A 422 -1.25 1.09 -21.78
N VAL A 423 -1.18 2.40 -22.02
CA VAL A 423 -0.24 3.01 -22.96
C VAL A 423 0.81 3.81 -22.20
N GLU A 424 2.05 3.35 -22.28
CA GLU A 424 3.17 3.85 -21.48
C GLU A 424 4.33 4.36 -22.31
N ASP A 425 4.97 5.42 -21.82
CA ASP A 425 6.16 6.02 -22.43
C ASP A 425 7.47 5.39 -21.94
N GLN A 426 7.44 4.64 -20.83
CA GLN A 426 8.58 3.89 -20.29
C GLN A 426 8.29 2.40 -20.16
N ALA A 427 9.21 1.57 -20.67
CA ALA A 427 9.07 0.11 -20.66
C ALA A 427 8.94 -0.51 -19.24
N HIS A 428 9.49 0.14 -18.21
CA HIS A 428 9.41 -0.35 -16.83
C HIS A 428 8.03 -0.15 -16.18
N PHE A 429 7.19 0.76 -16.69
CA PHE A 429 5.78 0.87 -16.26
C PHE A 429 4.88 -0.22 -16.88
N SER A 430 5.28 -0.76 -18.04
CA SER A 430 4.50 -1.73 -18.82
C SER A 430 4.79 -3.20 -18.47
N ASN A 431 6.06 -3.55 -18.18
CA ASN A 431 6.47 -4.95 -18.01
C ASN A 431 5.85 -5.67 -16.79
N ALA A 432 5.18 -4.93 -15.92
CA ALA A 432 4.51 -5.39 -14.72
C ALA A 432 2.99 -5.62 -14.85
N GLY A 433 2.37 -4.96 -15.83
CA GLY A 433 0.93 -4.65 -15.79
C GLY A 433 0.05 -5.90 -15.80
N SER A 434 0.34 -6.87 -16.67
CA SER A 434 -0.49 -8.09 -16.78
C SER A 434 -0.40 -9.00 -15.55
N GLN A 435 0.75 -9.03 -14.86
CA GLN A 435 0.91 -9.78 -13.62
C GLN A 435 0.24 -9.07 -12.44
N LEU A 436 0.25 -7.74 -12.43
CA LEU A 436 -0.47 -6.92 -11.46
C LEU A 436 -1.98 -7.06 -11.61
N ILE A 437 -2.51 -7.05 -12.84
CA ILE A 437 -3.92 -7.37 -13.13
C ILE A 437 -4.25 -8.76 -12.62
N HIS A 438 -3.43 -9.76 -12.98
CA HIS A 438 -3.62 -11.15 -12.59
C HIS A 438 -3.73 -11.31 -11.08
N HIS A 439 -2.88 -10.60 -10.33
CA HIS A 439 -2.94 -10.58 -8.87
C HIS A 439 -4.20 -9.88 -8.35
N ALA A 440 -4.57 -8.74 -8.94
CA ALA A 440 -5.74 -7.96 -8.52
C ALA A 440 -7.06 -8.74 -8.72
N ILE A 441 -7.21 -9.48 -9.82
CA ILE A 441 -8.42 -10.24 -10.12
C ILE A 441 -8.36 -11.70 -9.67
N GLY A 442 -7.17 -12.27 -9.48
CA GLY A 442 -6.91 -13.66 -9.09
C GLY A 442 -6.73 -14.63 -10.29
N ASP A 443 -5.93 -15.67 -10.08
CA ASP A 443 -5.43 -16.60 -11.11
C ASP A 443 -6.48 -17.40 -11.90
N LYS A 444 -7.75 -17.33 -11.49
CA LYS A 444 -8.87 -18.09 -12.09
C LYS A 444 -9.77 -17.24 -12.99
N HIS A 445 -9.39 -15.99 -13.26
CA HIS A 445 -10.28 -14.98 -13.86
C HIS A 445 -9.78 -14.43 -15.21
N PHE A 446 -8.85 -15.14 -15.88
CA PHE A 446 -8.36 -14.79 -17.22
C PHE A 446 -9.42 -14.78 -18.31
N ASP A 447 -10.46 -15.60 -18.15
CA ASP A 447 -11.57 -15.68 -19.09
C ASP A 447 -12.53 -14.48 -18.95
N ILE A 448 -12.22 -13.51 -18.06
CA ILE A 448 -13.10 -12.38 -17.71
C ILE A 448 -12.44 -11.04 -18.04
N LEU A 449 -11.11 -10.88 -17.85
CA LEU A 449 -10.40 -9.61 -18.04
C LEU A 449 -9.08 -9.83 -18.79
N ARG A 450 -8.95 -9.21 -19.97
CA ARG A 450 -7.75 -9.21 -20.81
C ARG A 450 -6.99 -7.90 -20.66
N HIS A 451 -5.69 -7.97 -20.43
CA HIS A 451 -4.81 -6.80 -20.37
C HIS A 451 -3.87 -6.72 -21.57
N LEU A 452 -3.83 -5.57 -22.24
CA LEU A 452 -2.90 -5.25 -23.33
C LEU A 452 -1.99 -4.08 -22.93
N PRO A 453 -0.75 -4.36 -22.49
CA PRO A 453 0.24 -3.31 -22.26
C PRO A 453 0.89 -2.87 -23.58
N LEU A 454 0.97 -1.57 -23.81
CA LEU A 454 1.64 -0.96 -24.96
C LEU A 454 2.72 0.01 -24.51
N VAL A 455 3.90 -0.07 -25.14
CA VAL A 455 4.99 0.88 -24.98
C VAL A 455 5.35 1.43 -26.35
N PRO A 456 4.67 2.49 -26.82
CA PRO A 456 4.99 3.11 -28.10
C PRO A 456 6.45 3.61 -28.13
N ALA A 457 7.03 3.69 -29.32
CA ALA A 457 8.36 4.25 -29.47
C ALA A 457 8.40 5.70 -28.96
N LYS A 458 9.58 6.14 -28.50
CA LYS A 458 9.74 7.49 -27.96
C LYS A 458 9.29 8.52 -28.99
N ARG A 459 8.35 9.40 -28.60
CA ARG A 459 7.70 10.45 -29.44
C ARG A 459 6.60 9.95 -30.40
N THR A 460 6.18 8.70 -30.34
CA THR A 460 4.97 8.26 -31.07
C THR A 460 3.76 9.02 -30.52
N PRO A 461 3.01 9.76 -31.37
CA PRO A 461 1.80 10.44 -30.93
C PRO A 461 0.72 9.44 -30.48
N LEU A 462 -0.10 9.85 -29.51
CA LEU A 462 -1.22 9.02 -29.06
C LEU A 462 -2.18 8.66 -30.21
N THR A 463 -2.36 9.56 -31.19
CA THR A 463 -3.21 9.29 -32.37
C THR A 463 -2.76 8.05 -33.14
N GLU A 464 -1.46 7.87 -33.36
CA GLU A 464 -0.90 6.72 -34.07
C GLU A 464 -1.05 5.43 -33.25
N THR A 465 -0.91 5.53 -31.93
CA THR A 465 -1.13 4.40 -31.02
C THR A 465 -2.61 3.97 -31.02
N LEU A 466 -3.52 4.94 -31.00
CA LEU A 466 -4.96 4.69 -31.08
C LEU A 466 -5.32 4.07 -32.43
N GLU A 467 -4.85 4.62 -33.55
CA GLU A 467 -5.05 4.03 -34.90
C GLU A 467 -4.58 2.58 -34.95
N SER A 468 -3.40 2.27 -34.39
CA SER A 468 -2.92 0.89 -34.30
C SER A 468 -3.82 -0.01 -33.44
N LEU A 469 -4.39 0.51 -32.33
CA LEU A 469 -5.37 -0.23 -31.53
C LEU A 469 -6.63 -0.57 -32.34
N GLN A 470 -7.11 0.34 -33.18
CA GLN A 470 -8.28 0.11 -34.03
C GLN A 470 -7.97 -0.92 -35.14
N GLU A 471 -6.88 -0.73 -35.86
CA GLU A 471 -6.57 -1.51 -37.08
C GLU A 471 -5.96 -2.88 -36.78
N THR A 472 -5.07 -2.97 -35.77
CA THR A 472 -4.29 -4.18 -35.49
C THR A 472 -4.88 -5.00 -34.36
N TYR A 473 -5.39 -4.36 -33.32
CA TYR A 473 -5.87 -5.03 -32.11
C TYR A 473 -7.39 -5.16 -32.03
N GLU A 474 -8.12 -4.63 -33.03
CA GLU A 474 -9.58 -4.64 -33.10
C GLU A 474 -10.24 -3.95 -31.88
N LEU A 475 -9.58 -2.91 -31.36
CA LEU A 475 -10.00 -2.08 -30.23
C LEU A 475 -10.33 -0.66 -30.73
N PRO A 476 -11.49 -0.47 -31.41
CA PRO A 476 -11.84 0.81 -32.03
C PRO A 476 -12.16 1.92 -31.02
N ASP A 477 -12.70 1.57 -29.85
CA ASP A 477 -13.29 2.50 -28.88
C ASP A 477 -13.19 2.00 -27.43
N PHE A 478 -13.39 2.93 -26.48
CA PHE A 478 -13.31 2.66 -25.04
C PHE A 478 -14.50 3.24 -24.27
N ASP A 479 -15.03 2.45 -23.33
CA ASP A 479 -16.14 2.88 -22.45
C ASP A 479 -15.61 3.72 -21.28
N LEU A 480 -14.37 3.46 -20.86
CA LEU A 480 -13.67 4.19 -19.80
C LEU A 480 -12.28 4.58 -20.28
N VAL A 481 -11.91 5.85 -20.11
CA VAL A 481 -10.55 6.34 -20.32
C VAL A 481 -10.04 6.98 -19.04
N VAL A 482 -8.84 6.61 -18.61
CA VAL A 482 -8.15 7.22 -17.49
C VAL A 482 -6.89 7.92 -18.01
N LEU A 483 -6.90 9.24 -17.88
CA LEU A 483 -5.77 10.10 -18.20
C LEU A 483 -4.95 10.29 -16.92
N SER A 484 -4.02 9.37 -16.71
CA SER A 484 -3.19 9.31 -15.51
C SER A 484 -1.80 9.90 -15.80
N GLY A 485 -1.29 10.72 -14.89
CA GLY A 485 -0.05 11.45 -15.12
C GLY A 485 -0.15 12.59 -16.16
N GLY A 486 0.85 13.47 -16.14
CA GLY A 486 0.89 14.66 -17.00
C GLY A 486 0.18 15.89 -16.41
N ASN A 487 0.35 17.03 -17.07
CA ASN A 487 -0.30 18.28 -16.69
C ASN A 487 -1.61 18.46 -17.51
N ARG A 488 -2.40 19.49 -17.18
CA ARG A 488 -3.69 19.74 -17.86
C ARG A 488 -3.55 19.96 -19.38
N GLU A 489 -2.42 20.48 -19.86
CA GLU A 489 -2.16 20.68 -21.30
C GLU A 489 -1.93 19.33 -22.02
N THR A 490 -1.17 18.43 -21.40
CA THR A 490 -1.02 17.05 -21.88
C THR A 490 -2.37 16.34 -21.92
N GLN A 491 -3.17 16.45 -20.86
CA GLN A 491 -4.51 15.84 -20.80
C GLN A 491 -5.47 16.41 -21.85
N THR A 492 -5.43 17.72 -22.12
CA THR A 492 -6.20 18.32 -23.23
C THR A 492 -5.78 17.70 -24.56
N THR A 493 -4.48 17.59 -24.82
CA THR A 493 -3.94 17.01 -26.07
C THR A 493 -4.35 15.53 -26.23
N GLN A 494 -4.30 14.76 -25.15
CA GLN A 494 -4.74 13.36 -25.13
C GLN A 494 -6.25 13.26 -25.43
N LEU A 495 -7.06 14.12 -24.82
CA LEU A 495 -8.50 14.18 -25.09
C LEU A 495 -8.81 14.53 -26.55
N GLU A 496 -8.05 15.45 -27.15
CA GLU A 496 -8.17 15.77 -28.57
C GLU A 496 -7.84 14.60 -29.48
N ALA A 497 -6.79 13.84 -29.15
CA ALA A 497 -6.43 12.62 -29.88
C ALA A 497 -7.56 11.59 -29.83
N LEU A 498 -8.16 11.38 -28.65
CA LEU A 498 -9.28 10.45 -28.45
C LEU A 498 -10.52 10.84 -29.28
N ILE A 499 -10.89 12.13 -29.29
CA ILE A 499 -12.01 12.62 -30.10
C ILE A 499 -11.70 12.48 -31.60
N LYS A 500 -10.50 12.89 -32.02
CA LYS A 500 -10.10 12.92 -33.44
C LYS A 500 -10.08 11.52 -34.06
N THR A 501 -9.61 10.53 -33.31
CA THR A 501 -9.53 9.13 -33.77
C THR A 501 -10.85 8.37 -33.61
N GLY A 502 -11.86 8.97 -32.95
CA GLY A 502 -13.10 8.28 -32.65
C GLY A 502 -12.98 7.18 -31.59
N ALA A 503 -11.90 7.20 -30.79
CA ALA A 503 -11.64 6.22 -29.73
C ALA A 503 -12.59 6.35 -28.52
N ILE A 504 -13.46 7.36 -28.51
CA ILE A 504 -14.52 7.56 -27.51
C ILE A 504 -15.87 7.69 -28.21
N HIS A 505 -16.92 7.16 -27.60
CA HIS A 505 -18.28 7.14 -28.11
C HIS A 505 -19.24 7.84 -27.14
N ASN A 506 -20.49 8.05 -27.57
CA ASN A 506 -21.51 8.62 -26.71
C ASN A 506 -21.65 7.79 -25.42
N GLY A 507 -21.45 8.45 -24.28
CA GLY A 507 -21.46 7.85 -22.95
C GLY A 507 -20.09 7.38 -22.43
N THR A 508 -19.01 7.45 -23.22
CA THR A 508 -17.66 7.17 -22.71
C THR A 508 -17.34 8.05 -21.50
N VAL A 509 -16.84 7.43 -20.45
CA VAL A 509 -16.43 8.10 -19.23
C VAL A 509 -14.93 8.37 -19.28
N VAL A 510 -14.52 9.59 -18.97
CA VAL A 510 -13.12 10.02 -18.92
C VAL A 510 -12.80 10.50 -17.51
N SER A 511 -11.85 9.86 -16.85
CA SER A 511 -11.29 10.29 -15.56
C SER A 511 -9.94 10.97 -15.78
N ALA A 512 -9.73 12.15 -15.19
CA ALA A 512 -8.48 12.89 -15.28
C ALA A 512 -8.08 13.47 -13.92
N HIS A 513 -6.94 13.03 -13.39
CA HIS A 513 -6.36 13.51 -12.14
C HIS A 513 -5.35 14.64 -12.39
N GLY A 514 -5.38 15.71 -11.60
CA GLY A 514 -4.43 16.82 -11.77
C GLY A 514 -4.65 17.95 -10.78
N PRO A 515 -4.10 19.16 -11.02
CA PRO A 515 -4.25 20.29 -10.11
C PRO A 515 -5.72 20.59 -9.77
N GLY A 516 -5.99 21.09 -8.55
CA GLY A 516 -7.33 21.43 -8.05
C GLY A 516 -8.12 22.39 -8.95
N SER A 517 -9.44 22.51 -8.76
CA SER A 517 -10.30 23.33 -9.64
C SER A 517 -9.95 24.81 -9.69
N HIS A 518 -9.37 25.33 -8.61
CA HIS A 518 -8.94 26.73 -8.52
C HIS A 518 -7.69 27.04 -9.35
N HIS A 519 -6.99 26.02 -9.86
CA HIS A 519 -5.81 26.21 -10.69
C HIS A 519 -6.21 26.69 -12.10
N ALA A 520 -5.54 27.73 -12.62
CA ALA A 520 -5.89 28.33 -13.92
C ALA A 520 -5.88 27.33 -15.09
N ALA A 521 -4.94 26.37 -15.08
CA ALA A 521 -4.89 25.32 -16.09
C ALA A 521 -6.09 24.35 -16.00
N THR A 522 -6.58 24.09 -14.78
CA THR A 522 -7.78 23.26 -14.57
C THR A 522 -9.04 24.00 -15.00
N GLY A 523 -9.13 25.31 -14.74
CA GLY A 523 -10.22 26.14 -15.26
C GLY A 523 -10.30 26.12 -16.80
N ARG A 524 -9.16 26.20 -17.49
CA ARG A 524 -9.11 26.05 -18.96
C ARG A 524 -9.57 24.67 -19.41
N TYR A 525 -9.06 23.62 -18.77
CA TYR A 525 -9.45 22.25 -19.06
C TYR A 525 -10.97 22.01 -18.90
N LEU A 526 -11.57 22.50 -17.82
CA LEU A 526 -13.02 22.42 -17.59
C LEU A 526 -13.83 23.21 -18.63
N SER A 527 -13.35 24.39 -19.04
CA SER A 527 -13.97 25.16 -20.12
C SER A 527 -13.93 24.41 -21.45
N ASP A 528 -12.81 23.77 -21.77
CA ASP A 528 -12.67 22.97 -22.99
C ASP A 528 -13.60 21.76 -22.98
N LEU A 529 -13.75 21.07 -21.85
CA LEU A 529 -14.71 19.97 -21.68
C LEU A 529 -16.16 20.43 -21.91
N GLY A 530 -16.55 21.57 -21.33
CA GLY A 530 -17.88 22.15 -21.53
C GLY A 530 -18.18 22.50 -23.00
N ASN A 531 -17.17 22.98 -23.73
CA ASN A 531 -17.26 23.26 -25.16
C ASN A 531 -17.34 21.99 -26.02
N ARG A 532 -16.81 20.86 -25.53
CA ARG A 532 -16.70 19.58 -26.26
C ARG A 532 -17.79 18.57 -25.90
N SER A 533 -18.93 19.04 -25.38
CA SER A 533 -20.11 18.23 -25.05
C SER A 533 -19.87 17.17 -23.97
N PHE A 534 -18.99 17.46 -23.00
CA PHE A 534 -18.85 16.64 -21.81
C PHE A 534 -19.78 17.11 -20.69
N SER A 535 -20.33 16.16 -19.95
CA SER A 535 -20.95 16.41 -18.64
C SER A 535 -19.93 16.05 -17.57
N THR A 536 -19.54 17.02 -16.75
CA THR A 536 -18.36 16.90 -15.88
C THR A 536 -18.72 17.05 -14.41
N GLN A 537 -18.14 16.17 -13.58
CA GLN A 537 -18.12 16.23 -12.13
C GLN A 537 -16.68 16.48 -11.67
N VAL A 538 -16.51 17.35 -10.68
CA VAL A 538 -15.19 17.68 -10.11
C VAL A 538 -15.17 17.21 -8.67
N HIS A 539 -14.17 16.40 -8.35
CA HIS A 539 -13.93 15.86 -7.02
C HIS A 539 -12.63 16.47 -6.50
N GLU A 540 -12.75 17.46 -5.60
CA GLU A 540 -11.61 18.01 -4.88
C GLU A 540 -11.02 16.96 -3.94
N LEU A 541 -9.70 16.86 -3.93
CA LEU A 541 -8.95 15.93 -3.10
C LEU A 541 -8.24 16.71 -1.98
N GLU A 542 -7.99 16.06 -0.84
CA GLU A 542 -7.47 16.73 0.35
C GLU A 542 -6.02 17.25 0.18
N ASP A 543 -5.27 16.74 -0.80
CA ASP A 543 -3.93 17.22 -1.18
C ASP A 543 -3.94 18.49 -2.05
N GLY A 544 -5.13 19.05 -2.31
CA GLY A 544 -5.34 20.23 -3.17
C GLY A 544 -5.32 19.92 -4.66
N SER A 545 -5.29 18.65 -5.04
CA SER A 545 -5.53 18.18 -6.41
C SER A 545 -7.02 17.95 -6.66
N ALA A 546 -7.40 17.67 -7.91
CA ALA A 546 -8.77 17.34 -8.28
C ALA A 546 -8.81 16.21 -9.31
N ALA A 547 -9.72 15.27 -9.07
CA ALA A 547 -10.14 14.27 -10.03
C ALA A 547 -11.37 14.76 -10.79
N ILE A 548 -11.29 14.73 -12.12
CA ILE A 548 -12.35 15.21 -13.01
C ILE A 548 -12.94 14.00 -13.70
N LEU A 549 -14.22 13.74 -13.45
CA LEU A 549 -14.97 12.67 -14.09
C LEU A 549 -15.90 13.28 -15.14
N SER A 550 -15.71 12.94 -16.41
CA SER A 550 -16.43 13.54 -17.53
C SER A 550 -17.06 12.49 -18.42
N THR A 551 -18.36 12.59 -18.68
CA THR A 551 -19.06 11.72 -19.62
C THR A 551 -19.22 12.42 -20.96
N TYR A 552 -18.72 11.81 -22.04
CA TYR A 552 -18.86 12.33 -23.40
C TYR A 552 -20.32 12.19 -23.85
N ARG A 553 -20.95 13.27 -24.30
CA ARG A 553 -22.31 13.23 -24.85
C ARG A 553 -22.33 13.84 -26.24
N VAL A 554 -22.76 13.08 -27.23
CA VAL A 554 -22.97 13.64 -28.56
C VAL A 554 -24.24 14.50 -28.49
N ARG A 555 -24.12 15.82 -28.69
CA ARG A 555 -25.30 16.70 -28.80
C ARG A 555 -26.16 16.21 -29.96
N ARG A 556 -27.44 15.92 -29.70
CA ARG A 556 -28.39 15.62 -30.78
C ARG A 556 -28.54 16.88 -31.63
N ARG A 557 -28.75 16.69 -32.94
CA ARG A 557 -29.04 17.78 -33.89
C ARG A 557 -30.25 18.65 -33.48
N ASP A 558 -31.11 18.14 -32.60
CA ASP A 558 -32.33 18.84 -32.16
C ASP A 558 -32.10 19.72 -30.91
N GLU A 559 -30.89 19.68 -30.32
CA GLU A 559 -30.48 20.47 -29.13
C GLU A 559 -29.45 21.58 -29.47
N LEU A 560 -29.11 21.75 -30.75
CA LEU A 560 -28.29 22.82 -31.33
C LEU A 560 -29.19 23.76 -32.14
#